data_AF-A0A933F0T6-F1
#
_entry.id   AF-A0A933F0T6-F1
#
_cell.length_a   1.000
_cell.length_b   1.000
_cell.length_c   1.000
_cell.angle_alpha   90.00
_cell.angle_beta   90.00
_cell.angle_gamma   90.00
#
_symmetry.space_group_name_H-M   'P 1'
#
loop_
_entity.id
_entity.type
_entity.pdbx_description
1 polymer ?
#
loop_
_entity_poly.entity_id
_entity_poly.type
_entity_poly.pdbx_seq_one_letter_code
_entity_poly.pdbx_strand_id
1 'polypeptide(L)' 'MHHGDRRDYLERLIMGLEQTVESMRWEIPYYKPDDIQLRYAKKFLAAAEENLAGAKKELAELLEKEKPKG' A
#
# COMPACT_ATOMS: atom_id res chain seq x y z
N MET A 1 11.15 -18.21 -7.14
CA MET A 1 9.80 -17.63 -7.27
C MET A 1 9.61 -17.26 -8.72
N HIS A 2 8.53 -17.68 -9.38
CA HIS A 2 8.24 -17.25 -10.75
C HIS A 2 7.91 -15.75 -10.75
N HIS A 3 8.43 -15.00 -11.73
CA HIS A 3 8.20 -13.55 -11.82
C HIS A 3 6.71 -13.18 -11.91
N GLY A 4 5.90 -14.03 -12.56
CA GLY A 4 4.44 -13.89 -12.62
C GLY A 4 3.76 -13.92 -11.24
N ASP A 5 4.16 -14.85 -10.36
CA ASP A 5 3.59 -14.94 -9.01
C ASP A 5 3.90 -13.69 -8.17
N ARG A 6 5.08 -13.09 -8.38
CA ARG A 6 5.48 -11.88 -7.65
C ARG A 6 4.73 -10.66 -8.15
N ARG A 7 4.54 -10.52 -9.47
CA ARG A 7 3.77 -9.44 -10.06
C ARG A 7 2.32 -9.47 -9.58
N ASP A 8 1.65 -10.63 -9.70
CA ASP A 8 0.25 -10.80 -9.29
C ASP A 8 0.08 -10.53 -7.79
N TYR A 9 1.04 -10.95 -6.97
CA TYR A 9 1.07 -10.63 -5.55
C TYR A 9 1.14 -9.11 -5.31
N LEU A 10 2.06 -8.40 -5.96
CA LEU A 10 2.25 -6.97 -5.79
C LEU A 10 1.02 -6.18 -6.25
N GLU A 11 0.42 -6.55 -7.39
CA GLU A 11 -0.80 -5.91 -7.89
C GLU A 11 -1.96 -6.07 -6.89
N ARG A 12 -2.20 -7.28 -6.35
CA ARG A 12 -3.23 -7.53 -5.33
C ARG A 12 -2.95 -6.79 -4.02
N LEU A 13 -1.68 -6.75 -3.59
CA LEU A 13 -1.27 -6.02 -2.40
C LEU A 13 -1.53 -4.52 -2.55
N ILE A 14 -1.16 -3.94 -3.70
CA ILE A 14 -1.38 -2.53 -4.00
C ILE A 14 -2.88 -2.21 -3.95
N MET A 15 -3.73 -3.01 -4.61
CA MET A 15 -5.18 -2.80 -4.58
C MET A 15 -5.75 -2.81 -3.15
N GLY A 16 -5.35 -3.78 -2.34
CA GLY A 16 -5.80 -3.87 -0.94
C GLY A 16 -5.32 -2.69 -0.08
N LEU A 17 -4.08 -2.24 -0.29
CA LEU A 17 -3.52 -1.09 0.42
C LEU A 17 -4.17 0.22 -0.02
N GLU A 18 -4.49 0.41 -1.30
CA GLU A 18 -5.19 1.59 -1.80
C GLU A 18 -6.57 1.73 -1.16
N GLN A 19 -7.35 0.63 -1.14
CA GLN A 19 -8.65 0.61 -0.48
C GLN A 19 -8.53 0.92 1.02
N THR A 20 -7.51 0.34 1.68
CA THR A 20 -7.26 0.57 3.11
C THR A 20 -6.91 2.03 3.39
N VAL A 21 -6.02 2.63 2.60
CA VAL A 21 -5.62 4.04 2.75
C VAL A 21 -6.82 4.96 2.54
N GLU A 22 -7.66 4.68 1.54
CA GLU A 22 -8.86 5.46 1.26
C GLU A 22 -9.86 5.41 2.43
N SER A 23 -10.21 4.21 2.92
CA SER A 23 -11.12 4.05 4.06
C SER A 23 -10.58 4.72 5.31
N MET A 24 -9.30 4.53 5.65
CA MET A 24 -8.69 5.14 6.82
C MET A 24 -8.68 6.68 6.75
N ARG A 25 -8.40 7.26 5.59
CA ARG A 25 -8.44 8.72 5.38
C ARG A 25 -9.85 9.27 5.54
N TRP A 26 -10.87 8.50 5.16
CA TRP A 26 -12.26 8.88 5.37
C TRP A 26 -12.69 8.74 6.84
N GLU A 27 -12.26 7.69 7.54
CA GLU A 27 -12.66 7.39 8.93
C GLU A 27 -11.98 8.29 9.98
N ILE A 28 -10.67 8.54 9.82
CA ILE A 28 -9.86 9.25 10.83
C ILE A 28 -10.44 10.59 11.29
N PRO A 29 -10.99 11.46 10.41
CA PRO A 29 -11.62 12.71 10.81
C PRO A 29 -12.79 12.56 11.81
N TYR A 30 -13.41 11.39 11.90
CA TYR A 30 -14.53 11.12 12.79
C TYR A 30 -14.11 10.63 14.18
N TYR A 31 -12.83 10.31 14.40
CA TYR A 31 -12.33 9.95 15.72
C TYR A 31 -12.11 11.17 16.62
N LYS A 32 -12.28 10.99 17.92
CA LYS A 32 -12.05 12.07 18.90
C LYS A 32 -10.54 12.37 19.01
N PRO A 33 -10.13 13.65 19.19
CA PRO A 33 -8.72 14.04 19.25
C PRO A 33 -7.87 13.31 20.29
N ASP A 34 -8.45 12.96 21.44
CA ASP A 34 -7.76 12.26 22.53
C ASP A 34 -8.03 10.75 22.56
N ASP A 35 -8.64 10.22 21.50
CA ASP A 35 -8.92 8.79 21.41
C ASP A 35 -7.64 8.00 21.11
N ILE A 36 -7.43 6.93 21.89
CA ILE A 36 -6.36 5.98 21.61
C ILE A 36 -6.53 5.35 20.22
N GLN A 37 -7.78 5.17 19.77
CA GLN A 37 -8.11 4.69 18.44
C GLN A 37 -7.60 5.63 17.36
N LEU A 38 -7.71 6.96 17.54
CA LEU A 38 -7.17 7.93 16.58
C LEU A 38 -5.65 7.79 16.44
N ARG A 39 -4.94 7.60 17.55
CA ARG A 39 -3.48 7.43 17.53
C ARG A 39 -3.07 6.18 16.78
N TYR A 40 -3.74 5.05 17.04
CA TYR A 40 -3.48 3.81 16.33
C TYR A 40 -3.88 3.89 14.86
N ALA A 41 -5.02 4.51 14.54
CA ALA A 41 -5.50 4.71 13.19
C ALA A 41 -4.51 5.54 12.35
N LYS A 42 -3.99 6.64 12.90
CA LYS A 42 -2.95 7.44 12.22
C LYS A 42 -1.66 6.66 12.00
N LYS A 43 -1.20 5.89 13.00
CA LYS A 43 -0.01 5.04 12.87
C LYS A 43 -0.19 3.96 11.80
N PHE A 44 -1.37 3.33 11.79
CA PHE A 44 -1.71 2.32 10.80
C PHE A 44 -1.80 2.90 9.39
N LEU A 45 -2.44 4.06 9.22
CA LEU A 45 -2.48 4.77 7.93
C LEU A 45 -1.07 5.06 7.41
N ALA A 46 -0.18 5.60 8.25
CA ALA A 46 1.20 5.88 7.85
C ALA A 46 1.94 4.61 7.38
N ALA A 47 1.77 3.49 8.09
CA ALA A 47 2.37 2.22 7.69
C ALA A 47 1.77 1.66 6.39
N ALA A 48 0.46 1.80 6.20
CA ALA A 48 -0.21 1.41 4.96
C ALA A 48 0.27 2.24 3.76
N GLU A 49 0.45 3.55 3.93
CA GLU A 49 0.99 4.45 2.91
C GLU A 49 2.45 4.11 2.55
N GLU A 50 3.29 3.83 3.56
CA GLU A 50 4.68 3.39 3.35
C GLU A 50 4.74 2.07 2.58
N ASN A 51 3.96 1.07 3.01
CA ASN A 51 3.88 -0.22 2.33
C ASN A 51 3.36 -0.09 0.89
N LEU A 52 2.38 0.80 0.66
CA LEU A 52 1.84 1.06 -0.67
C LEU A 52 2.89 1.66 -1.59
N ALA A 53 3.64 2.65 -1.11
CA ALA A 53 4.73 3.26 -1.86
C ALA A 53 5.83 2.24 -2.17
N GLY A 54 6.19 1.40 -1.21
CA GLY A 54 7.16 0.32 -1.38
C GLY A 54 6.72 -0.70 -2.43
N ALA A 55 5.48 -1.20 -2.35
CA ALA A 55 4.94 -2.15 -3.31
C ALA A 55 4.84 -1.57 -4.73
N LYS A 56 4.41 -0.31 -4.86
CA LYS A 56 4.39 0.39 -6.16
C LYS A 56 5.77 0.54 -6.77
N LYS A 57 6.77 0.90 -5.95
CA LYS A 57 8.16 0.99 -6.40
C LYS A 57 8.68 -0.37 -6.87
N GLU A 58 8.45 -1.42 -6.08
CA GLU A 58 8.91 -2.77 -6.44
C GLU A 58 8.25 -3.27 -7.73
N LEU A 59 6.95 -3.05 -7.91
CA LEU A 59 6.25 -3.41 -9.14
C LEU A 59 6.83 -2.66 -10.34
N ALA A 60 7.13 -1.37 -10.20
CA ALA A 60 7.76 -0.59 -11.26
C ALA A 60 9.15 -1.14 -11.63
N GLU A 61 9.99 -1.46 -10.64
CA GLU A 61 11.30 -2.07 -10.87
C GLU A 61 11.21 -3.46 -11.53
N LEU A 62 10.19 -4.25 -11.18
CA LEU A 62 9.95 -5.56 -11.78
C LEU A 62 9.54 -5.42 -13.25
N LEU A 63 8.63 -4.50 -13.56
CA LEU A 63 8.20 -4.22 -14.93
C LEU A 63 9.34 -3.64 -15.79
N GLU A 64 10.27 -2.88 -15.22
CA GLU A 64 11.46 -2.42 -15.93
C GLU A 64 12.41 -3.57 -16.28
N LYS A 65 12.61 -4.54 -15.38
CA LYS A 65 13.45 -5.71 -15.62
C LYS A 65 12.88 -6.65 -16.69
N GLU A 66 11.57 -6.69 -16.83
CA GLU A 66 10.87 -7.51 -17.82
C GLU A 66 10.85 -6.90 -19.23
N LYS A 67 11.21 -5.62 -19.39
CA LYS A 67 11.33 -5.01 -20.73
C LYS A 67 12.47 -5.68 -21.51
N PRO A 68 12.23 -6.18 -22.73
CA PRO A 68 13.30 -6.72 -23.55
C PRO A 68 14.33 -5.61 -23.82
N LYS A 69 15.61 -5.92 -23.60
CA LYS A 69 16.69 -5.08 -24.13
C LYS A 69 16.61 -5.20 -25.64
N GLY A 70 16.22 -4.09 -26.28
CA GLY A 70 16.30 -3.96 -27.74
C GLY A 70 17.72 -4.15 -28.25
#